data_AF-A0A258Q296-F1
#
_entry.id   AF-A0A258Q296-F1
#
_cell.length_a   1.000
_cell.length_b   1.000
_cell.length_c   1.000
_cell.angle_alpha   90.00
_cell.angle_beta   90.00
_cell.angle_gamma   90.00
#
_symmetry.space_group_name_H-M   'P 1'
#
loop_
_entity.id
_entity.type
_entity.pdbx_description
1 polymer ?
#
loop_
_entity_poly.entity_id
_entity_poly.type
_entity_poly.pdbx_seq_one_letter_code
_entity_poly.pdbx_strand_id
1 'polypeptide(L)'
;IPRIIIFALTIIYGLAGLFARDPWKNEDAIGFGGMWTLNQGNALDWIVPHLAGRDASLGAPFPFWLGASLIDIFGPLIGDTNAARLYSAICFFSAALAIWYATYLLGRRQEVQPMALAVGGEPGRKNYGMTLADGALLIFLACVGLAQRAHETTPMMAQLMGISIVLYGTVRGLDKPWQGGLWTGLGIAIVALSSNLTLSLIIVSSTVIAVIASNAKLRFRWTLASTILGFIGFAIWPVLWYWGDLSPEWRHIAQEG
;
A
#
# COMPACT_ATOMS: atom_id res chain seq x y z
N ILE A 1 14.00 -6.16 23.05
CA ILE A 1 12.73 -5.46 23.37
C ILE A 1 11.61 -6.49 23.36
N PRO A 2 10.76 -6.59 24.40
CA PRO A 2 9.58 -7.45 24.36
C PRO A 2 8.68 -7.10 23.17
N ARG A 3 8.28 -8.12 22.38
CA ARG A 3 7.51 -7.90 21.13
C ARG A 3 6.20 -7.16 21.35
N ILE A 4 5.57 -7.37 22.50
CA ILE A 4 4.35 -6.66 22.92
C ILE A 4 4.56 -5.15 22.88
N ILE A 5 5.74 -4.65 23.27
CA ILE A 5 6.05 -3.22 23.23
C ILE A 5 6.11 -2.73 21.78
N ILE A 6 6.70 -3.51 20.86
CA ILE A 6 6.77 -3.15 19.44
C ILE A 6 5.38 -3.12 18.81
N PHE A 7 4.53 -4.11 19.11
CA PHE A 7 3.13 -4.11 18.68
C PHE A 7 2.37 -2.90 19.25
N ALA A 8 2.51 -2.63 20.55
CA ALA A 8 1.87 -1.48 21.17
C ALA A 8 2.35 -0.16 20.55
N LEU A 9 3.66 0.01 20.32
CA LEU A 9 4.23 1.17 19.64
C LEU A 9 3.66 1.33 18.23
N THR A 10 3.53 0.25 17.48
CA THR A 10 2.99 0.28 16.11
C THR A 10 1.51 0.69 16.13
N ILE A 11 0.72 0.15 17.05
CA ILE A 11 -0.70 0.50 17.22
C ILE A 11 -0.84 1.97 17.64
N ILE A 12 -0.10 2.40 18.65
CA ILE A 12 -0.12 3.78 19.13
C ILE A 12 0.31 4.72 18.00
N TYR A 13 1.38 4.40 17.28
CA TYR A 13 1.83 5.22 16.16
C TYR A 13 0.76 5.33 15.07
N GLY A 14 0.15 4.22 14.66
CA GLY A 14 -0.84 4.23 13.57
C GLY A 14 -2.17 4.90 13.93
N LEU A 15 -2.57 4.92 15.20
CA LEU A 15 -3.89 5.39 15.62
C LEU A 15 -3.88 6.72 16.40
N ALA A 16 -2.79 7.06 17.10
CA ALA A 16 -2.74 8.29 17.89
C ALA A 16 -2.81 9.52 16.97
N GLY A 17 -3.74 10.43 17.25
CA GLY A 17 -3.95 11.65 16.45
C GLY A 17 -4.71 11.44 15.14
N LEU A 18 -5.19 10.22 14.86
CA LEU A 18 -6.01 9.92 13.70
C LEU A 18 -7.46 10.43 13.87
N PHE A 19 -8.04 10.25 15.05
CA PHE A 19 -9.45 10.55 15.33
C PHE A 19 -9.66 11.88 16.05
N ALA A 20 -10.92 12.32 16.12
CA ALA A 20 -11.37 13.46 16.95
C ALA A 20 -10.74 14.81 16.60
N ARG A 21 -10.49 15.04 15.31
CA ARG A 21 -10.11 16.34 14.74
C ARG A 21 -10.76 16.54 13.38
N ASP A 22 -11.00 17.76 12.96
CA ASP A 22 -11.50 18.05 11.61
C ASP A 22 -10.37 17.96 10.56
N PRO A 23 -10.69 17.73 9.27
CA PRO A 23 -9.73 17.85 8.19
C PRO A 23 -9.29 19.31 8.07
N TRP A 24 -8.04 19.59 8.45
CA TRP A 24 -7.57 20.98 8.61
C TRP A 24 -6.33 21.32 7.78
N LYS A 25 -5.60 20.32 7.28
CA LYS A 25 -4.47 20.52 6.36
C LYS A 25 -4.94 20.28 4.93
N ASN A 26 -4.39 21.04 3.98
CA ASN A 26 -4.79 21.02 2.56
C ASN A 26 -4.96 19.61 1.99
N GLU A 27 -3.96 18.74 2.14
CA GLU A 27 -4.00 17.36 1.60
C GLU A 27 -5.04 16.46 2.28
N ASP A 28 -5.23 16.61 3.60
CA ASP A 28 -6.21 15.85 4.38
C ASP A 28 -7.64 16.29 4.01
N ALA A 29 -7.86 17.59 3.81
CA ALA A 29 -9.14 18.13 3.39
C ALA A 29 -9.48 17.76 1.93
N ILE A 30 -8.51 17.82 1.01
CA ILE A 30 -8.68 17.41 -0.39
C ILE A 30 -8.98 15.91 -0.48
N GLY A 31 -8.22 15.08 0.24
CA GLY A 31 -8.42 13.64 0.27
C GLY A 31 -9.81 13.26 0.80
N PHE A 32 -10.20 13.82 1.95
CA PHE A 32 -11.54 13.63 2.50
C PHE A 32 -12.63 14.12 1.54
N GLY A 33 -12.48 15.33 0.97
CA GLY A 33 -13.45 15.90 0.04
C GLY A 33 -13.68 15.02 -1.20
N GLY A 34 -12.62 14.41 -1.74
CA GLY A 34 -12.73 13.43 -2.82
C GLY A 34 -13.50 12.18 -2.39
N MET A 35 -13.12 11.57 -1.26
CA MET A 35 -13.79 10.37 -0.72
C MET A 35 -15.28 10.64 -0.43
N TRP A 36 -15.59 11.80 0.12
CA TRP A 36 -16.95 12.26 0.39
C TRP A 36 -17.76 12.44 -0.91
N THR A 37 -17.18 13.09 -1.91
CA THR A 37 -17.83 13.32 -3.22
C THR A 37 -18.17 11.98 -3.87
N LEU A 38 -17.27 10.99 -3.82
CA LEU A 38 -17.56 9.64 -4.30
C LEU A 38 -18.72 8.99 -3.53
N ASN A 39 -18.69 9.06 -2.20
CA ASN A 39 -19.68 8.41 -1.36
C ASN A 39 -21.09 8.98 -1.56
N GLN A 40 -21.22 10.29 -1.73
CA GLN A 40 -22.51 10.97 -1.96
C GLN A 40 -22.89 11.09 -3.44
N GLY A 41 -21.97 10.71 -4.32
CA GLY A 41 -22.04 10.94 -5.76
C GLY A 41 -22.72 9.84 -6.55
N ASN A 42 -22.61 9.95 -7.87
CA ASN A 42 -23.09 8.99 -8.85
C ASN A 42 -21.98 8.05 -9.32
N ALA A 43 -22.33 7.07 -10.15
CA ALA A 43 -21.38 6.13 -10.74
C ALA A 43 -20.19 6.80 -11.48
N LEU A 44 -20.39 7.99 -12.07
CA LEU A 44 -19.31 8.75 -12.71
C LEU A 44 -18.25 9.23 -11.71
N ASP A 45 -18.68 9.64 -10.51
CA ASP A 45 -17.78 10.16 -9.47
C ASP A 45 -16.88 9.03 -8.95
N TRP A 46 -17.38 7.79 -8.97
CA TRP A 46 -16.58 6.60 -8.72
C TRP A 46 -15.58 6.34 -9.85
N ILE A 47 -15.90 6.62 -11.11
CA ILE A 47 -14.95 6.35 -12.20
C ILE A 47 -13.87 7.43 -12.27
N VAL A 48 -14.22 8.71 -12.08
CA VAL A 48 -13.26 9.82 -12.11
C VAL A 48 -13.35 10.59 -10.80
N PRO A 49 -12.49 10.28 -9.81
CA PRO A 49 -12.47 11.05 -8.58
C PRO A 49 -12.13 12.52 -8.85
N HIS A 50 -12.97 13.41 -8.35
CA HIS A 50 -12.81 14.86 -8.45
C HIS A 50 -13.33 15.54 -7.18
N LEU A 51 -13.13 16.86 -7.06
CA LEU A 51 -13.73 17.66 -6.00
C LEU A 51 -15.03 18.29 -6.47
N ALA A 52 -16.06 18.30 -5.63
CA ALA A 52 -17.30 19.02 -5.93
C ALA A 52 -17.01 20.51 -6.22
N GLY A 53 -17.53 21.01 -7.34
CA GLY A 53 -17.31 22.39 -7.79
C GLY A 53 -15.95 22.66 -8.44
N ARG A 54 -15.17 21.63 -8.76
CA ARG A 54 -13.97 21.73 -9.60
C ARG A 54 -13.92 20.63 -10.66
N ASP A 55 -13.70 21.04 -11.91
CA ASP A 55 -13.49 20.13 -13.04
C ASP A 55 -12.02 19.68 -13.12
N ALA A 56 -11.49 19.19 -12.00
CA ALA A 56 -10.13 18.69 -11.89
C ALA A 56 -10.14 17.33 -11.20
N SER A 57 -9.55 16.32 -11.85
CA SER A 57 -9.41 15.00 -11.25
C SER A 57 -8.42 15.06 -10.09
N LEU A 58 -8.69 14.24 -9.08
CA LEU A 58 -7.76 13.96 -7.99
C LEU A 58 -6.77 12.84 -8.32
N GLY A 59 -6.80 12.35 -9.57
CA GLY A 59 -5.92 11.33 -10.10
C GLY A 59 -6.44 9.92 -9.85
N ALA A 60 -5.50 8.99 -9.68
CA ALA A 60 -5.78 7.57 -9.65
C ALA A 60 -6.78 7.17 -8.54
N PRO A 61 -7.71 6.23 -8.79
CA PRO A 61 -8.96 6.16 -8.05
C PRO A 61 -8.93 5.32 -6.77
N PHE A 62 -7.95 4.44 -6.61
CA PHE A 62 -7.93 3.49 -5.49
C PHE A 62 -7.96 4.14 -4.09
N PRO A 63 -7.19 5.22 -3.81
CA PRO A 63 -7.29 5.93 -2.53
C PRO A 63 -8.72 6.38 -2.22
N PHE A 64 -9.41 6.92 -3.22
CA PHE A 64 -10.76 7.46 -3.08
C PHE A 64 -11.81 6.36 -2.99
N TRP A 65 -11.69 5.28 -3.77
CA TRP A 65 -12.55 4.10 -3.66
C TRP A 65 -12.49 3.48 -2.27
N LEU A 66 -11.28 3.28 -1.75
CA LEU A 66 -11.08 2.68 -0.44
C LEU A 66 -11.67 3.59 0.65
N GLY A 67 -11.38 4.89 0.60
CA GLY A 67 -11.92 5.86 1.55
C GLY A 67 -13.45 5.98 1.50
N ALA A 68 -14.04 6.13 0.31
CA ALA A 68 -15.49 6.23 0.13
C ALA A 68 -16.23 4.97 0.59
N SER A 69 -15.65 3.78 0.34
CA SER A 69 -16.20 2.52 0.84
C SER A 69 -16.15 2.43 2.36
N LEU A 70 -15.09 2.98 2.99
CA LEU A 70 -14.98 3.02 4.45
C LEU A 70 -15.98 4.00 5.06
N ILE A 71 -16.24 5.13 4.41
CA ILE A 71 -17.31 6.07 4.80
C ILE A 71 -18.66 5.36 4.75
N ASP A 72 -18.97 4.64 3.67
CA ASP A 72 -20.23 3.92 3.53
C ASP A 72 -20.46 2.89 4.66
N ILE A 73 -19.41 2.12 4.99
CA ILE A 73 -19.50 1.03 5.98
C ILE A 73 -19.46 1.55 7.43
N PHE A 74 -18.59 2.51 7.74
CA PHE A 74 -18.28 2.94 9.11
C PHE A 74 -18.77 4.34 9.46
N GLY A 75 -19.14 5.17 8.48
CA GLY A 75 -19.68 6.52 8.67
C GLY A 75 -20.80 6.57 9.69
N PRO A 76 -21.83 5.70 9.63
CA PRO A 76 -22.92 5.66 10.61
C PRO A 76 -22.48 5.39 12.06
N LEU A 77 -21.30 4.77 12.27
CA LEU A 77 -20.83 4.35 13.59
C LEU A 77 -19.88 5.36 14.23
N ILE A 78 -18.96 5.93 13.44
CA ILE A 78 -17.87 6.77 13.95
C ILE A 78 -17.82 8.16 13.32
N GLY A 79 -18.74 8.49 12.42
CA GLY A 79 -18.77 9.72 11.64
C GLY A 79 -17.86 9.64 10.41
N ASP A 80 -18.27 10.31 9.34
CA ASP A 80 -17.68 10.15 8.01
C ASP A 80 -16.21 10.57 7.95
N THR A 81 -15.85 11.65 8.66
CA THR A 81 -14.45 12.11 8.79
C THR A 81 -13.55 11.04 9.41
N ASN A 82 -14.01 10.36 10.47
CA ASN A 82 -13.23 9.32 11.14
C ASN A 82 -13.19 8.04 10.30
N ALA A 83 -14.29 7.72 9.62
CA ALA A 83 -14.39 6.58 8.71
C ALA A 83 -13.43 6.72 7.51
N ALA A 84 -13.37 7.90 6.90
CA ALA A 84 -12.42 8.20 5.84
C ALA A 84 -10.96 7.96 6.28
N ARG A 85 -10.60 8.33 7.51
CA ARG A 85 -9.23 8.15 8.03
C ARG A 85 -8.84 6.72 8.35
N LEU A 86 -9.79 5.79 8.43
CA LEU A 86 -9.47 4.37 8.48
C LEU A 86 -8.66 3.93 7.25
N TYR A 87 -8.79 4.64 6.12
CA TYR A 87 -7.92 4.46 4.96
C TYR A 87 -6.44 4.53 5.34
N SER A 88 -6.02 5.62 6.00
CA SER A 88 -4.62 5.84 6.35
C SER A 88 -4.13 4.78 7.34
N ALA A 89 -4.97 4.39 8.30
CA ALA A 89 -4.66 3.30 9.23
C ALA A 89 -4.45 1.96 8.49
N ILE A 90 -5.38 1.59 7.59
CA ILE A 90 -5.29 0.33 6.83
C ILE A 90 -4.02 0.31 5.98
N CYS A 91 -3.72 1.40 5.27
CA CYS A 91 -2.51 1.50 4.47
C CYS A 91 -1.24 1.39 5.33
N PHE A 92 -1.19 2.10 6.45
CA PHE A 92 -0.06 2.07 7.38
C PHE A 92 0.18 0.67 7.96
N PHE A 93 -0.86 0.02 8.51
CA PHE A 93 -0.71 -1.30 9.13
C PHE A 93 -0.38 -2.37 8.08
N SER A 94 -0.94 -2.26 6.88
CA SER A 94 -0.62 -3.17 5.77
C SER A 94 0.83 -3.02 5.34
N ALA A 95 1.34 -1.79 5.23
CA ALA A 95 2.75 -1.52 4.94
C ALA A 95 3.67 -2.07 6.05
N ALA A 96 3.36 -1.78 7.31
CA ALA A 96 4.12 -2.25 8.47
C ALA A 96 4.20 -3.79 8.52
N LEU A 97 3.07 -4.47 8.32
CA LEU A 97 3.02 -5.93 8.26
C LEU A 97 3.82 -6.48 7.08
N ALA A 98 3.68 -5.89 5.88
CA ALA A 98 4.40 -6.34 4.70
C ALA A 98 5.92 -6.18 4.88
N ILE A 99 6.40 -5.06 5.42
CA ILE A 99 7.82 -4.82 5.73
C ILE A 99 8.32 -5.84 6.76
N TRP A 100 7.58 -6.03 7.86
CA TRP A 100 7.95 -6.98 8.90
C TRP A 100 8.04 -8.40 8.34
N TYR A 101 7.04 -8.85 7.58
CA TYR A 101 7.05 -10.20 7.00
C TYR A 101 8.09 -10.39 5.90
N ALA A 102 8.34 -9.37 5.06
CA ALA A 102 9.40 -9.42 4.06
C ALA A 102 10.76 -9.64 4.73
N THR A 103 11.06 -8.83 5.76
CA THR A 103 12.31 -8.92 6.50
C THR A 103 12.42 -10.22 7.29
N TYR A 104 11.32 -10.67 7.90
CA TYR A 104 11.25 -11.93 8.63
C TYR A 104 11.58 -13.13 7.74
N LEU A 105 11.03 -13.17 6.52
CA LEU A 105 11.29 -14.24 5.57
C LEU A 105 12.73 -14.21 5.06
N LEU A 106 13.25 -13.03 4.71
CA LEU A 106 14.66 -12.86 4.33
C LEU A 106 15.60 -13.29 5.45
N GLY A 107 15.37 -12.84 6.68
CA GLY A 107 16.18 -13.17 7.85
C GLY A 107 16.16 -14.65 8.25
N ARG A 108 15.25 -15.46 7.69
CA ARG A 108 15.20 -16.91 7.90
C ARG A 108 15.95 -17.74 6.86
N ARG A 109 16.42 -17.08 5.80
CA ARG A 109 17.21 -17.70 4.72
C ARG A 109 18.55 -18.19 5.27
N GLN A 110 19.06 -19.29 4.72
CA GLN A 110 20.28 -19.93 5.21
C GLN A 110 21.51 -19.05 4.96
N GLU A 111 21.45 -18.29 3.88
CA GLU A 111 22.49 -17.40 3.36
C GLU A 111 22.82 -16.23 4.29
N VAL A 112 21.92 -15.88 5.22
CA VAL A 112 22.05 -14.74 6.14
C VAL A 112 22.07 -15.16 7.62
N GLN A 113 22.15 -16.46 7.91
CA GLN A 113 22.22 -16.92 9.30
C GLN A 113 23.57 -16.56 9.94
N PRO A 114 23.60 -16.25 11.25
CA PRO A 114 24.84 -16.05 11.96
C PRO A 114 25.71 -17.32 11.90
N MET A 115 27.04 -17.13 11.84
CA MET A 115 27.98 -18.24 11.88
C MET A 115 27.84 -19.00 13.22
N ALA A 116 27.97 -20.33 13.16
CA ALA A 116 27.89 -21.17 14.36
C ALA A 116 29.02 -20.79 15.33
N LEU A 117 28.64 -20.53 16.59
CA LEU A 117 29.60 -20.20 17.64
C LEU A 117 30.23 -21.51 18.15
N ALA A 118 31.53 -21.48 18.46
CA ALA A 118 32.27 -22.67 18.91
C ALA A 118 31.71 -23.31 20.21
N VAL A 119 30.96 -22.53 21.01
CA VAL A 119 30.36 -22.95 22.29
C VAL A 119 28.85 -23.15 22.17
N GLY A 120 28.28 -22.98 20.96
CA GLY A 120 26.84 -22.89 20.75
C GLY A 120 26.24 -21.60 21.34
N GLY A 121 24.93 -21.41 21.13
CA GLY A 121 24.19 -20.24 21.63
C GLY A 121 23.78 -19.25 20.55
N GLU A 122 24.03 -19.56 19.27
CA GLU A 122 23.47 -18.79 18.17
C GLU A 122 21.93 -18.81 18.17
N PRO A 123 21.27 -17.69 17.85
CA PRO A 123 19.82 -17.66 17.80
C PRO A 123 19.33 -18.55 16.66
N GLY A 124 18.34 -19.41 16.95
CA GLY A 124 17.70 -20.21 15.91
C GLY A 124 17.10 -19.33 14.79
N ARG A 125 17.04 -19.85 13.56
CA ARG A 125 16.64 -19.11 12.35
C ARG A 125 15.38 -18.27 12.50
N LYS A 126 14.37 -18.81 13.17
CA LYS A 126 13.11 -18.10 13.45
C LYS A 126 13.36 -16.88 14.33
N ASN A 127 14.06 -17.04 15.44
CA ASN A 127 14.32 -15.96 16.39
C ASN A 127 15.18 -14.88 15.76
N TYR A 128 16.20 -15.27 15.00
CA TYR A 128 17.04 -14.31 14.26
C TYR A 128 16.22 -13.49 13.25
N GLY A 129 15.44 -14.16 12.40
CA GLY A 129 14.58 -13.46 11.42
C GLY A 129 13.53 -12.57 12.08
N MET A 130 12.95 -12.98 13.21
CA MET A 130 12.00 -12.13 13.92
C MET A 130 12.69 -10.90 14.54
N THR A 131 13.93 -11.00 15.01
CA THR A 131 14.71 -9.86 15.51
C THR A 131 15.05 -8.87 14.40
N LEU A 132 15.41 -9.35 13.20
CA LEU A 132 15.63 -8.48 12.05
C LEU A 132 14.35 -7.76 11.63
N ALA A 133 13.22 -8.47 11.61
CA ALA A 133 11.91 -7.91 11.28
C ALA A 133 11.47 -6.83 12.26
N ASP A 134 11.70 -7.05 13.56
CA ASP A 134 11.45 -6.06 14.60
C ASP A 134 12.29 -4.79 14.38
N GLY A 135 13.57 -4.96 14.04
CA GLY A 135 14.46 -3.84 13.71
C GLY A 135 13.99 -3.05 12.48
N ALA A 136 13.61 -3.74 11.41
CA ALA A 136 13.08 -3.10 10.20
C ALA A 136 11.78 -2.33 10.48
N LEU A 137 10.88 -2.89 11.29
CA LEU A 137 9.65 -2.19 11.69
C LEU A 137 9.96 -0.94 12.54
N LEU A 138 10.90 -1.02 13.49
CA LEU A 138 11.30 0.16 14.27
C LEU A 138 11.95 1.24 13.41
N ILE A 139 12.78 0.86 12.42
CA ILE A 139 13.35 1.80 11.44
C ILE A 139 12.23 2.46 10.62
N PHE A 140 11.25 1.68 10.17
CA PHE A 140 10.07 2.21 9.46
C PHE A 140 9.30 3.23 10.30
N LEU A 141 9.03 2.93 11.57
CA LEU A 141 8.36 3.85 12.49
C LEU A 141 9.20 5.12 12.78
N ALA A 142 10.52 5.02 12.72
CA ALA A 142 11.44 6.14 12.95
C ALA A 142 11.55 7.12 11.77
N CYS A 143 10.96 6.82 10.61
CA CYS A 143 10.99 7.72 9.46
C CYS A 143 10.16 8.99 9.73
N VAL A 144 10.83 10.15 9.78
CA VAL A 144 10.18 11.47 10.06
C VAL A 144 9.06 11.80 9.08
N GLY A 145 9.24 11.49 7.79
CA GLY A 145 8.20 11.72 6.78
C GLY A 145 6.92 10.91 7.02
N LEU A 146 7.05 9.71 7.59
CA LEU A 146 5.90 8.89 7.99
C LEU A 146 5.16 9.57 9.14
N ALA A 147 5.86 10.12 10.13
CA ALA A 147 5.24 10.76 11.29
C ALA A 147 4.40 12.00 10.90
N GLN A 148 4.73 12.66 9.79
CA GLN A 148 4.01 13.83 9.30
C GLN A 148 2.78 13.48 8.45
N ARG A 149 2.87 12.42 7.63
CA ARG A 149 1.90 12.11 6.57
C ARG A 149 1.02 10.88 6.87
N ALA A 150 1.40 10.03 7.82
CA ALA A 150 0.69 8.77 8.09
C ALA A 150 -0.75 8.95 8.57
N HIS A 151 -1.08 10.13 9.12
CA HIS A 151 -2.41 10.45 9.64
C HIS A 151 -3.21 11.39 8.73
N GLU A 152 -2.75 11.60 7.49
CA GLU A 152 -3.43 12.38 6.46
C GLU A 152 -4.05 11.43 5.43
N THR A 153 -5.24 11.73 4.91
CA THR A 153 -5.91 10.92 3.87
C THR A 153 -5.29 11.18 2.49
N THR A 154 -4.05 10.73 2.27
CA THR A 154 -3.29 11.01 1.04
C THR A 154 -3.13 9.79 0.14
N PRO A 155 -3.08 9.97 -1.20
CA PRO A 155 -2.74 8.89 -2.13
C PRO A 155 -1.39 8.22 -1.84
N MET A 156 -0.43 8.97 -1.29
CA MET A 156 0.92 8.50 -0.97
C MET A 156 0.92 7.32 0.02
N MET A 157 -0.07 7.22 0.91
CA MET A 157 -0.18 6.09 1.83
C MET A 157 -0.53 4.77 1.12
N ALA A 158 -1.41 4.81 0.11
CA ALA A 158 -1.68 3.64 -0.72
C ALA A 158 -0.45 3.24 -1.55
N GLN A 159 0.32 4.21 -2.04
CA GLN A 159 1.58 3.94 -2.75
C GLN A 159 2.59 3.23 -1.85
N LEU A 160 2.77 3.71 -0.63
CA LEU A 160 3.64 3.07 0.38
C LEU A 160 3.19 1.64 0.71
N MET A 161 1.88 1.44 0.89
CA MET A 161 1.28 0.12 1.09
C MET A 161 1.58 -0.79 -0.11
N GLY A 162 1.33 -0.33 -1.33
CA GLY A 162 1.55 -1.09 -2.56
C GLY A 162 3.02 -1.50 -2.71
N ILE A 163 3.96 -0.56 -2.56
CA ILE A 163 5.41 -0.82 -2.64
C ILE A 163 5.85 -1.84 -1.58
N SER A 164 5.35 -1.71 -0.35
CA SER A 164 5.66 -2.66 0.73
C SER A 164 5.13 -4.06 0.43
N ILE A 165 3.93 -4.16 -0.14
CA ILE A 165 3.33 -5.42 -0.59
C ILE A 165 4.11 -6.03 -1.77
N VAL A 166 4.60 -5.21 -2.72
CA VAL A 166 5.49 -5.67 -3.81
C VAL A 166 6.76 -6.31 -3.24
N LEU A 167 7.40 -5.66 -2.26
CA LEU A 167 8.58 -6.18 -1.60
C LEU A 167 8.28 -7.52 -0.90
N TYR A 168 7.22 -7.57 -0.10
CA TYR A 168 6.78 -8.80 0.56
C TYR A 168 6.49 -9.94 -0.43
N GLY A 169 5.72 -9.67 -1.49
CA GLY A 169 5.37 -10.65 -2.50
C GLY A 169 6.60 -11.20 -3.23
N THR A 170 7.57 -10.34 -3.53
CA THR A 170 8.81 -10.73 -4.22
C THR A 170 9.64 -11.66 -3.34
N VAL A 171 9.78 -11.33 -2.04
CA VAL A 171 10.44 -12.20 -1.06
C VAL A 171 9.68 -13.52 -0.90
N ARG A 172 8.35 -13.45 -0.76
CA ARG A 172 7.51 -14.64 -0.58
C ARG A 172 7.57 -15.58 -1.80
N GLY A 173 7.81 -15.01 -2.98
CA GLY A 173 7.97 -15.73 -4.24
C GLY A 173 9.15 -16.70 -4.26
N LEU A 174 10.17 -16.46 -3.44
CA LEU A 174 11.35 -17.33 -3.31
C LEU A 174 10.99 -18.72 -2.75
N ASP A 175 10.02 -18.78 -1.84
CA ASP A 175 9.59 -20.03 -1.19
C ASP A 175 8.26 -20.54 -1.77
N LYS A 176 7.30 -19.63 -2.01
CA LYS A 176 5.94 -19.95 -2.46
C LYS A 176 5.58 -19.10 -3.69
N PRO A 177 5.88 -19.56 -4.91
CA PRO A 177 5.83 -18.74 -6.12
C PRO A 177 4.43 -18.21 -6.45
N TRP A 178 3.37 -19.00 -6.26
CA TRP A 178 1.99 -18.54 -6.47
C TRP A 178 1.60 -17.45 -5.49
N GLN A 179 1.82 -17.67 -4.19
CA GLN A 179 1.50 -16.68 -3.16
C GLN A 179 2.31 -15.40 -3.37
N GLY A 180 3.61 -15.54 -3.63
CA GLY A 180 4.48 -14.40 -3.88
C GLY A 180 4.06 -13.61 -5.11
N GLY A 181 3.73 -14.30 -6.22
CA GLY A 181 3.32 -13.64 -7.46
C GLY A 181 2.00 -12.89 -7.29
N LEU A 182 1.03 -13.48 -6.59
CA LEU A 182 -0.22 -12.81 -6.26
C LEU A 182 0.00 -11.56 -5.39
N TRP A 183 0.82 -11.64 -4.34
CA TRP A 183 1.12 -10.46 -3.52
C TRP A 183 1.89 -9.40 -4.30
N THR A 184 2.89 -9.78 -5.11
CA THR A 184 3.62 -8.84 -5.96
C THR A 184 2.68 -8.14 -6.95
N GLY A 185 1.82 -8.90 -7.64
CA GLY A 185 0.87 -8.35 -8.59
C GLY A 185 -0.17 -7.45 -7.92
N LEU A 186 -0.63 -7.80 -6.71
CA LEU A 186 -1.55 -6.95 -5.93
C LEU A 186 -0.88 -5.62 -5.55
N GLY A 187 0.38 -5.67 -5.12
CA GLY A 187 1.15 -4.46 -4.81
C GLY A 187 1.32 -3.57 -6.05
N ILE A 188 1.64 -4.16 -7.22
CA ILE A 188 1.73 -3.44 -8.50
C ILE A 188 0.37 -2.82 -8.87
N ALA A 189 -0.73 -3.56 -8.70
CA ALA A 189 -2.08 -3.08 -8.98
C ALA A 189 -2.46 -1.88 -8.08
N ILE A 190 -2.15 -1.97 -6.78
CA ILE A 190 -2.37 -0.86 -5.83
C ILE A 190 -1.56 0.36 -6.25
N VAL A 191 -0.27 0.19 -6.61
CA VAL A 191 0.57 1.30 -7.08
C VAL A 191 0.01 1.91 -8.37
N ALA A 192 -0.39 1.08 -9.34
CA ALA A 192 -0.98 1.52 -10.60
C ALA A 192 -2.26 2.33 -10.41
N LEU A 193 -3.08 1.99 -9.41
CA LEU A 193 -4.34 2.66 -9.12
C LEU A 193 -4.25 3.78 -8.07
N SER A 194 -3.06 4.03 -7.51
CA SER A 194 -2.84 5.09 -6.50
C SER A 194 -1.77 6.11 -6.90
N SER A 195 -1.11 5.93 -8.04
CA SER A 195 -0.04 6.80 -8.53
C SER A 195 -0.14 7.06 -10.02
N ASN A 196 0.70 7.97 -10.50
CA ASN A 196 0.85 8.19 -11.93
C ASN A 196 1.56 7.03 -12.63
N LEU A 197 1.49 7.03 -13.97
CA LEU A 197 2.14 6.03 -14.81
C LEU A 197 3.66 5.96 -14.54
N THR A 198 4.30 7.10 -14.30
CA THR A 198 5.75 7.18 -14.08
C THR A 198 6.19 6.38 -12.86
N LEU A 199 5.56 6.59 -11.70
CA LEU A 199 5.89 5.85 -10.47
C LEU A 199 5.62 4.36 -10.65
N SER A 200 4.50 4.01 -11.27
CA SER A 200 4.13 2.62 -11.56
C SER A 200 5.19 1.92 -12.41
N LEU A 201 5.68 2.57 -13.47
CA LEU A 201 6.76 2.05 -14.31
C LEU A 201 8.09 1.94 -13.56
N ILE A 202 8.41 2.90 -12.69
CA ILE A 202 9.62 2.84 -11.85
C ILE A 202 9.55 1.63 -10.92
N ILE A 203 8.42 1.36 -10.27
CA ILE A 203 8.28 0.23 -9.36
C ILE A 203 8.33 -1.11 -10.11
N VAL A 204 7.65 -1.22 -11.25
CA VAL A 204 7.71 -2.44 -12.08
C VAL A 204 9.13 -2.69 -12.58
N SER A 205 9.78 -1.68 -13.16
CA SER A 205 11.16 -1.82 -13.68
C SER A 205 12.15 -2.13 -12.57
N SER A 206 12.05 -1.46 -11.42
CA SER A 206 12.90 -1.72 -10.25
C SER A 206 12.70 -3.13 -9.69
N THR A 207 11.46 -3.64 -9.69
CA THR A 207 11.19 -5.03 -9.30
C THR A 207 11.83 -6.01 -10.28
N VAL A 208 11.70 -5.78 -11.60
CA VAL A 208 12.34 -6.61 -12.62
C VAL A 208 13.86 -6.59 -12.49
N ILE A 209 14.46 -5.41 -12.34
CA ILE A 209 15.90 -5.23 -12.13
C ILE A 209 16.36 -5.97 -10.87
N ALA A 210 15.65 -5.80 -9.75
CA ALA A 210 15.98 -6.47 -8.50
C ALA A 210 15.93 -8.00 -8.62
N VAL A 211 14.94 -8.55 -9.32
CA VAL A 211 14.82 -9.99 -9.57
C VAL A 211 15.98 -10.51 -10.41
N ILE A 212 16.33 -9.80 -11.49
CA ILE A 212 17.45 -10.17 -12.37
C ILE A 212 18.78 -10.08 -11.62
N ALA A 213 19.03 -8.97 -10.93
CA ALA A 213 20.28 -8.71 -10.20
C ALA A 213 20.50 -9.67 -9.03
N SER A 214 19.42 -10.08 -8.35
CA SER A 214 19.51 -11.01 -7.21
C SER A 214 19.78 -12.46 -7.64
N ASN A 215 19.81 -12.75 -8.95
CA ASN A 215 19.85 -14.11 -9.50
C ASN A 215 18.79 -15.03 -8.85
N ALA A 216 17.69 -14.42 -8.42
CA ALA A 216 16.61 -15.11 -7.75
C ALA A 216 15.93 -15.98 -8.80
N LYS A 217 15.99 -17.30 -8.63
CA LYS A 217 15.28 -18.26 -9.50
C LYS A 217 13.78 -18.24 -9.21
N LEU A 218 13.15 -17.09 -9.39
CA LEU A 218 11.70 -16.96 -9.34
C LEU A 218 11.13 -17.82 -10.46
N ARG A 219 10.23 -18.73 -10.09
CA ARG A 219 9.64 -19.68 -11.03
C ARG A 219 8.67 -18.95 -11.95
N PHE A 220 8.47 -19.46 -13.16
CA PHE A 220 7.48 -18.97 -14.13
C PHE A 220 6.10 -18.66 -13.50
N ARG A 221 5.66 -19.46 -12.52
CA ARG A 221 4.41 -19.26 -11.77
C ARG A 221 4.34 -17.92 -11.03
N TRP A 222 5.45 -17.44 -10.49
CA TRP A 222 5.52 -16.13 -9.84
C TRP A 222 5.31 -15.02 -10.87
N THR A 223 6.06 -15.06 -11.99
CA THR A 223 5.96 -14.09 -13.08
C THR A 223 4.57 -14.06 -13.67
N LEU A 224 3.98 -15.23 -13.94
CA LEU A 224 2.62 -15.32 -14.48
C LEU A 224 1.60 -14.66 -13.55
N ALA A 225 1.61 -15.00 -12.26
CA ALA A 225 0.66 -14.45 -11.31
C ALA A 225 0.84 -12.94 -11.08
N SER A 226 2.08 -12.46 -11.00
CA SER A 226 2.36 -11.04 -10.80
C SER A 226 2.02 -10.21 -12.03
N THR A 227 2.33 -10.71 -13.23
CA THR A 227 1.99 -10.03 -14.49
C THR A 227 0.49 -9.99 -14.72
N ILE A 228 -0.25 -11.08 -14.52
CA ILE A 228 -1.71 -11.09 -14.69
C ILE A 228 -2.36 -10.08 -13.76
N LEU A 229 -2.05 -10.14 -12.46
CA LEU A 229 -2.73 -9.29 -11.49
C LEU A 229 -2.28 -7.82 -11.60
N GLY A 230 -1.01 -7.56 -11.89
CA GLY A 230 -0.51 -6.22 -12.19
C GLY A 230 -1.17 -5.62 -13.44
N PHE A 231 -1.36 -6.43 -14.49
CA PHE A 231 -2.06 -5.99 -15.70
C PHE A 231 -3.53 -5.69 -15.43
N ILE A 232 -4.23 -6.50 -14.63
CA ILE A 232 -5.60 -6.23 -14.21
C ILE A 232 -5.67 -4.88 -13.49
N GLY A 233 -4.76 -4.61 -12.55
CA GLY A 233 -4.71 -3.33 -11.85
C GLY A 233 -4.46 -2.13 -12.77
N PHE A 234 -3.62 -2.30 -13.79
CA PHE A 234 -3.37 -1.26 -14.78
C PHE A 234 -4.57 -1.03 -15.70
N ALA A 235 -5.25 -2.10 -16.13
CA ALA A 235 -6.32 -2.04 -17.11
C ALA A 235 -7.68 -1.68 -16.51
N ILE A 236 -7.93 -1.96 -15.23
CA ILE A 236 -9.27 -1.81 -14.63
C ILE A 236 -9.80 -0.39 -14.74
N TRP A 237 -8.97 0.63 -14.50
CA TRP A 237 -9.44 2.02 -14.53
C TRP A 237 -9.75 2.51 -15.97
N PRO A 238 -8.86 2.33 -16.97
CA PRO A 238 -9.21 2.61 -18.37
C PRO A 238 -10.41 1.81 -18.89
N VAL A 239 -10.57 0.55 -18.46
CA VAL A 239 -11.73 -0.27 -18.85
C VAL A 239 -13.02 0.30 -18.26
N LEU A 240 -13.00 0.79 -17.02
CA LEU A 240 -14.14 1.49 -16.44
C LEU A 240 -14.48 2.77 -17.20
N TRP A 241 -13.50 3.44 -17.82
CA TRP A 241 -13.80 4.60 -18.67
C TRP A 241 -14.61 4.23 -19.91
N TYR A 242 -14.29 3.09 -20.51
CA TYR A 242 -15.02 2.57 -21.65
C TYR A 242 -16.42 2.10 -21.26
N TRP A 243 -16.55 1.38 -20.14
CA TRP A 243 -17.84 0.87 -19.67
C TRP A 243 -18.78 1.95 -19.14
N GLY A 244 -18.24 3.02 -18.55
CA GLY A 244 -19.02 4.14 -18.06
C GLY A 244 -19.42 5.16 -19.13
N ASP A 245 -19.16 4.87 -20.42
CA ASP A 245 -19.42 5.76 -21.56
C ASP A 245 -18.95 7.20 -21.29
N LEU A 246 -17.74 7.34 -20.73
CA LEU A 246 -17.24 8.65 -20.33
C LEU A 246 -17.16 9.62 -21.51
N SER A 247 -17.75 10.81 -21.32
CA SER A 247 -17.68 11.88 -22.30
C SER A 247 -16.22 12.30 -22.56
N PRO A 248 -15.91 12.87 -23.75
CA PRO A 248 -14.56 13.31 -24.06
C PRO A 248 -13.97 14.29 -23.03
N GLU A 249 -14.81 15.15 -22.45
CA GLU A 249 -14.43 16.10 -21.41
C GLU A 249 -13.96 15.38 -20.13
N TRP A 250 -14.73 14.42 -19.64
CA TRP A 250 -14.35 13.65 -18.45
C TRP A 250 -13.13 12.77 -18.66
N ARG A 251 -12.89 12.29 -19.88
CA ARG A 251 -11.64 11.57 -20.22
C ARG A 251 -10.42 12.48 -20.16
N HIS A 252 -10.55 13.72 -20.62
CA HIS A 252 -9.47 14.71 -20.51
C HIS A 252 -9.16 15.01 -19.05
N ILE A 253 -10.20 15.28 -18.24
CA ILE A 253 -10.07 15.52 -16.80
C ILE A 253 -9.38 14.35 -16.10
N ALA A 254 -9.73 13.10 -16.45
CA ALA A 254 -9.14 11.90 -15.86
C ALA A 254 -7.68 11.65 -16.29
N GLN A 255 -7.23 12.20 -17.43
CA GLN A 255 -5.84 12.08 -17.91
C GLN A 255 -4.92 13.15 -17.30
N GLU A 256 -5.46 14.29 -16.91
CA GLU A 256 -4.71 15.40 -16.31
C GLU A 256 -4.37 15.17 -14.82
N GLY A 257 -5.11 14.29 -14.13
CA GLY A 257 -4.87 13.90 -12.73
C GLY A 257 -3.92 12.73 -12.57
#